data_AF-A0A150NIE8-F1
#
_entry.id   AF-A0A150NIE8-F1
#
_cell.length_a   1.000
_cell.length_b   1.000
_cell.length_c   1.000
_cell.angle_alpha   90.00
_cell.angle_beta   90.00
_cell.angle_gamma   90.00
#
_symmetry.space_group_name_H-M   'P 1'
#
loop_
_entity.id
_entity.type
_entity.pdbx_description
1 polymer ?
#
loop_
_entity_poly.entity_id
_entity_poly.type
_entity_poly.pdbx_seq_one_letter_code
_entity_poly.pdbx_strand_id
1 'polypeptide(L)'
;MFVSVERKIADGTKIWMISKYNPNTKTITKSIQIVLSGNEDSYIEDEAQVKSYLEKYGITAKDLDSYYDEIVNQKVLKDWCSIYDSKYSPSNYGDVKVETQWENW
;
A
#
# COMPACT_ATOMS: atom_id res chain seq x y z
N MET A 1 9.83 -1.01 -10.35
CA MET A 1 9.05 0.23 -10.08
C MET A 1 8.37 0.06 -8.74
N PHE A 2 8.19 1.13 -7.96
CA PHE A 2 7.32 1.08 -6.79
C PHE A 2 6.38 2.30 -6.78
N VAL A 3 5.20 2.10 -6.20
CA VAL A 3 4.25 3.15 -5.83
C VAL A 3 4.07 3.05 -4.34
N SER A 4 4.11 4.18 -3.64
CA SER A 4 3.85 4.20 -2.20
C SER A 4 3.00 5.38 -1.80
N VAL A 5 2.27 5.20 -0.70
CA VAL A 5 1.33 6.16 -0.15
C VAL A 5 1.49 6.19 1.36
N GLU A 6 1.61 7.39 1.92
CA GLU A 6 1.57 7.60 3.36
C GLU A 6 0.19 8.08 3.79
N ARG A 7 -0.37 7.46 4.85
CA ARG A 7 -1.60 7.91 5.50
C ARG A 7 -1.32 8.20 6.96
N LYS A 8 -1.54 9.45 7.38
CA LYS A 8 -1.45 9.83 8.80
C LYS A 8 -2.58 9.17 9.59
N ILE A 9 -2.26 8.65 10.77
CA ILE A 9 -3.23 8.08 11.71
C ILE A 9 -3.46 9.06 12.86
N ALA A 10 -2.60 9.02 13.88
CA ALA A 10 -2.67 9.79 15.11
C ALA A 10 -1.28 9.89 15.74
N ASP A 11 -1.07 10.88 16.61
CA ASP A 11 0.16 11.06 17.39
C ASP A 11 1.44 11.04 16.54
N GLY A 12 1.35 11.58 15.32
CA GLY A 12 2.45 11.62 14.37
C GLY A 12 2.81 10.27 13.74
N THR A 13 2.05 9.21 14.03
CA THR A 13 2.17 7.89 13.39
C THR A 13 1.55 7.92 11.98
N LYS A 14 2.22 7.30 11.02
CA LYS A 14 1.73 7.11 9.65
C LYS A 14 1.78 5.64 9.24
N ILE A 15 0.82 5.22 8.42
CA ILE A 15 0.91 3.99 7.63
C ILE A 15 1.60 4.33 6.33
N TRP A 16 2.65 3.59 6.00
CA TRP A 16 3.29 3.64 4.70
C TRP A 16 2.94 2.37 3.91
N MET A 17 2.09 2.52 2.90
CA MET A 17 1.67 1.44 2.02
C MET A 17 2.56 1.42 0.79
N ILE A 18 3.19 0.29 0.50
CA ILE A 18 4.18 0.18 -0.57
C ILE A 18 3.76 -0.94 -1.52
N SER A 19 3.73 -0.66 -2.82
CA SER A 19 3.55 -1.64 -3.88
C SER A 19 4.80 -1.71 -4.74
N LYS A 20 5.50 -2.84 -4.72
CA LYS A 20 6.71 -3.06 -5.53
C LYS A 20 6.38 -4.02 -6.67
N TYR A 21 6.63 -3.60 -7.91
CA TYR A 21 6.54 -4.45 -9.08
C TYR A 21 7.91 -5.04 -9.44
N ASN A 22 7.98 -6.36 -9.50
CA ASN A 22 9.13 -7.13 -9.99
C ASN A 22 8.87 -7.58 -11.45
N PRO A 23 9.62 -7.06 -12.44
CA PRO A 23 9.40 -7.40 -13.85
C PRO A 23 9.82 -8.83 -14.22
N ASN A 24 10.73 -9.45 -13.46
CA ASN A 24 11.20 -10.81 -13.75
C ASN A 24 10.17 -11.87 -13.40
N THR A 25 9.45 -11.66 -12.29
CA THR A 25 8.41 -12.59 -11.81
C THR A 25 6.99 -12.13 -12.17
N LYS A 26 6.85 -10.91 -12.71
CA LYS A 26 5.57 -10.21 -12.92
C LYS A 26 4.72 -10.14 -11.64
N THR A 27 5.36 -9.91 -10.49
CA THR A 27 4.68 -9.86 -9.19
C THR A 27 4.60 -8.43 -8.68
N ILE A 28 3.43 -8.04 -8.20
CA ILE A 28 3.22 -6.86 -7.35
C ILE A 28 3.12 -7.35 -5.91
N THR A 29 4.07 -6.95 -5.07
CA THR A 29 4.02 -7.21 -3.63
C THR A 29 3.59 -5.94 -2.91
N LYS A 30 2.51 -6.02 -2.14
CA LYS A 30 2.00 -4.94 -1.29
C LYS A 30 2.39 -5.19 0.16
N SER A 31 3.01 -4.19 0.79
CA SER A 31 3.45 -4.25 2.19
C SER A 31 3.09 -2.98 2.94
N ILE A 32 3.00 -3.09 4.27
CA ILE A 32 2.81 -2.00 5.21
C ILE A 32 4.06 -1.80 6.04
N GLN A 33 4.42 -0.53 6.25
CA GLN A 33 5.35 -0.12 7.29
C GLN A 33 4.71 0.96 8.17
N ILE A 34 5.13 1.05 9.42
CA ILE A 34 4.71 2.12 10.34
C ILE A 34 5.84 3.14 10.47
N VAL A 35 5.52 4.41 10.21
CA VAL A 35 6.44 5.53 10.37
C VAL A 35 6.05 6.31 11.62
N LEU A 36 7.01 6.57 12.52
CA LEU A 36 6.79 7.28 13.77
C LEU A 36 7.29 8.73 13.68
N SER A 37 6.58 9.67 14.31
CA SER A 37 7.02 11.07 14.35
C SER A 37 8.30 11.25 15.14
N GLY A 38 9.15 12.16 14.65
CA GLY A 38 10.43 12.50 15.30
C GLY A 38 11.63 11.71 14.78
N ASN A 39 11.39 10.68 13.95
CA ASN A 39 12.44 9.97 13.24
C ASN A 39 11.88 9.38 11.93
N GLU A 40 11.68 10.23 10.92
CA GLU A 40 11.09 9.84 9.62
C GLU A 40 11.96 8.84 8.83
N ASP A 41 13.25 8.69 9.19
CA ASP A 41 14.14 7.67 8.63
C ASP A 41 13.98 6.30 9.31
N SER A 42 13.24 6.22 10.42
CA SER A 42 12.93 4.97 11.12
C SER A 42 11.52 4.48 10.79
N TYR A 43 11.45 3.26 10.27
CA TYR A 43 10.20 2.58 9.97
C TYR A 43 10.18 1.20 10.64
N ILE A 44 9.00 0.78 11.06
CA ILE A 44 8.74 -0.55 11.58
C ILE A 44 8.20 -1.40 10.44
N GLU A 45 8.90 -2.48 10.13
CA GLU A 45 8.51 -3.44 9.08
C GLU A 45 8.27 -4.86 9.60
N ASP A 46 8.65 -5.15 10.85
CA ASP A 46 8.34 -6.43 11.48
C ASP A 46 6.81 -6.62 11.55
N GLU A 47 6.31 -7.73 11.02
CA GLU A 47 4.88 -7.94 10.84
C GLU A 47 4.11 -7.94 12.17
N ALA A 48 4.65 -8.55 13.22
CA ALA A 48 3.99 -8.61 14.51
C ALA A 48 3.87 -7.21 15.14
N GLN A 49 4.93 -6.40 15.02
CA GLN A 49 4.90 -5.01 15.45
C GLN A 49 3.93 -4.17 14.61
N VAL A 50 3.97 -4.29 13.27
CA VAL A 50 3.04 -3.59 12.38
C VAL A 50 1.59 -3.89 12.75
N LYS A 51 1.24 -5.17 12.93
CA LYS A 51 -0.10 -5.60 13.38
C LYS A 51 -0.49 -4.96 14.71
N SER A 52 0.39 -4.98 15.71
CA SER A 52 0.12 -4.38 17.01
C SER A 52 -0.18 -2.88 16.92
N TYR A 53 0.51 -2.15 16.05
CA TYR A 53 0.22 -0.73 15.80
C TYR A 53 -1.13 -0.51 15.11
N LEU A 54 -1.46 -1.33 14.11
CA LEU A 54 -2.75 -1.24 13.43
C LEU A 54 -3.90 -1.52 14.41
N GLU A 55 -3.78 -2.58 15.23
CA GLU A 55 -4.75 -2.93 16.28
C GLU A 55 -4.91 -1.81 17.31
N LYS A 56 -3.80 -1.21 17.77
CA LYS A 56 -3.81 -0.08 18.71
C LYS A 56 -4.68 1.08 18.20
N TYR A 57 -4.68 1.33 16.90
CA TYR A 57 -5.46 2.39 16.28
C TYR A 57 -6.80 1.91 15.68
N GLY A 58 -7.17 0.65 15.90
CA GLY A 58 -8.42 0.08 15.39
C GLY A 58 -8.49 -0.04 13.87
N ILE A 59 -7.34 -0.17 13.19
CA ILE A 59 -7.25 -0.25 11.74
C ILE A 59 -7.31 -1.71 11.31
N THR A 60 -8.29 -2.03 10.47
CA THR A 60 -8.55 -3.38 9.98
C THR A 60 -7.93 -3.61 8.59
N ALA A 61 -7.82 -4.87 8.17
CA ALA A 61 -7.42 -5.21 6.79
C ALA A 61 -8.34 -4.54 5.75
N LYS A 62 -9.65 -4.43 6.03
CA LYS A 62 -10.61 -3.74 5.17
C LYS A 62 -10.34 -2.24 5.04
N ASP A 63 -9.86 -1.61 6.11
CA ASP A 63 -9.46 -0.21 6.06
C ASP A 63 -8.22 -0.05 5.17
N LEU A 64 -7.23 -0.95 5.30
CA LEU A 64 -6.06 -0.96 4.42
C LEU A 64 -6.45 -1.13 2.95
N ASP A 65 -7.35 -2.06 2.63
CA ASP A 65 -7.86 -2.22 1.27
C ASP A 65 -8.54 -0.95 0.75
N SER A 66 -9.37 -0.32 1.59
CA SER A 66 -10.05 0.93 1.25
C SER A 66 -9.06 2.08 1.00
N TYR A 67 -8.03 2.19 1.83
CA TYR A 67 -6.98 3.21 1.70
C TYR A 67 -6.16 3.01 0.42
N TYR A 68 -5.88 1.75 0.09
CA TYR A 68 -5.18 1.39 -1.14
C TYR A 68 -6.01 1.73 -2.37
N ASP A 69 -7.29 1.35 -2.39
CA ASP A 69 -8.17 1.64 -3.51
C ASP A 69 -8.31 3.16 -3.73
N GLU A 70 -8.58 3.91 -2.67
CA GLU A 70 -8.76 5.37 -2.71
C GLU A 70 -7.60 6.08 -3.41
N ILE A 71 -6.36 5.72 -3.10
CA ILE A 71 -5.19 6.44 -3.62
C ILE A 71 -4.54 5.73 -4.80
N VAL A 72 -4.27 4.43 -4.72
CA VAL A 72 -3.56 3.75 -5.81
C VAL A 72 -4.48 3.53 -7.00
N ASN A 73 -5.67 2.98 -6.79
CA ASN A 73 -6.54 2.59 -7.89
C ASN A 73 -7.29 3.82 -8.42
N GLN A 74 -7.99 4.54 -7.54
CA GLN A 74 -8.88 5.62 -7.93
C GLN A 74 -8.16 6.93 -8.26
N LYS A 75 -6.90 7.09 -7.83
CA LYS A 75 -6.10 8.27 -8.14
C LYS A 75 -4.90 7.94 -9.04
N VAL A 76 -3.89 7.22 -8.55
CA VAL A 76 -2.63 7.02 -9.30
C VAL A 76 -2.86 6.31 -10.64
N LEU A 77 -3.53 5.15 -10.64
CA LEU A 77 -3.76 4.38 -11.87
C LEU A 77 -4.80 5.02 -12.78
N LYS A 78 -5.77 5.74 -12.21
CA LYS A 78 -6.75 6.51 -12.99
C LYS A 78 -6.09 7.69 -13.70
N ASP A 79 -5.23 8.44 -12.99
CA ASP A 79 -4.45 9.54 -13.55
C ASP A 79 -3.54 9.02 -14.66
N TRP A 80 -2.88 7.86 -14.47
CA TRP A 80 -2.09 7.20 -15.52
C TRP A 80 -2.92 6.91 -16.79
N CYS A 81 -4.09 6.29 -16.65
CA CYS A 81 -4.96 5.99 -17.79
C CYS A 81 -5.53 7.24 -18.47
N SER A 82 -5.53 8.41 -17.79
CA SER A 82 -5.99 9.67 -18.38
C SER A 82 -4.96 10.31 -19.31
N ILE A 83 -3.67 10.00 -19.14
CA ILE A 83 -2.56 10.57 -19.91
C ILE A 83 -1.89 9.57 -20.85
N TYR A 84 -2.17 8.28 -20.66
CA TYR A 84 -1.64 7.19 -21.47
C TYR A 84 -2.79 6.27 -21.88
N ASP A 85 -2.90 5.99 -23.18
CA ASP A 85 -3.90 5.06 -23.75
C ASP A 85 -3.57 3.61 -23.35
N SER A 86 -3.85 3.30 -22.09
CA SER A 86 -3.50 2.04 -21.44
C SER A 86 -4.40 0.91 -21.93
N LYS A 87 -3.80 -0.24 -22.23
CA LYS A 87 -4.54 -1.51 -22.47
C LYS A 87 -5.12 -2.13 -21.18
N TYR A 88 -4.75 -1.55 -20.03
CA TYR A 88 -5.09 -2.01 -18.68
C TYR A 88 -5.82 -0.91 -17.92
N SER A 89 -6.44 -1.26 -16.79
CA SER A 89 -7.23 -0.31 -15.99
C SER A 89 -6.96 -0.48 -14.49
N PRO A 90 -7.42 0.45 -13.63
CA PRO A 90 -7.32 0.30 -12.18
C PRO A 90 -7.98 -0.96 -11.61
N SER A 91 -8.90 -1.60 -12.35
CA SER A 91 -9.55 -2.85 -11.96
C SER A 91 -9.00 -4.08 -12.70
N ASN A 92 -8.08 -3.90 -13.65
CA ASN A 92 -7.48 -4.98 -14.44
C ASN A 92 -6.01 -4.64 -14.73
N TYR A 93 -5.11 -5.18 -13.93
CA TYR A 93 -3.66 -4.99 -14.08
C TYR A 93 -3.02 -5.88 -15.15
N GLY A 94 -3.82 -6.71 -15.83
CA GLY A 94 -3.33 -7.69 -16.77
C GLY A 94 -2.75 -8.94 -16.10
N ASP A 95 -1.85 -9.60 -16.82
CA ASP A 95 -1.18 -10.84 -16.38
C ASP A 95 -0.06 -10.52 -15.37
N VAL A 96 -0.45 -10.20 -14.13
CA VAL A 96 0.43 -9.98 -13.00
C VAL A 96 -0.07 -10.74 -11.77
N LYS A 97 0.86 -11.30 -11.00
CA LYS A 97 0.55 -11.87 -9.68
C LYS A 97 0.51 -10.74 -8.66
N VAL A 98 -0.51 -10.71 -7.79
CA VAL A 98 -0.59 -9.76 -6.68
C VAL A 98 -0.46 -10.52 -5.37
N GLU A 99 0.46 -10.09 -4.52
CA GLU A 99 0.67 -10.63 -3.17
C GLU A 99 0.46 -9.49 -2.18
N THR A 100 -0.48 -9.66 -1.25
CA THR A 100 -0.84 -8.62 -0.28
C THR A 100 -0.51 -9.09 1.12
N GLN A 101 0.37 -8.36 1.82
CA GLN A 101 0.83 -8.74 3.16
C GLN A 101 -0.34 -8.95 4.14
N TRP A 102 -1.38 -8.13 4.05
CA TRP A 102 -2.55 -8.15 4.94
C TRP A 102 -3.74 -8.95 4.42
N GLU A 103 -3.57 -9.80 3.40
CA GLU A 103 -4.67 -10.56 2.79
C GLU A 103 -5.39 -11.50 3.77
N ASN A 104 -4.70 -11.95 4.81
CA ASN A 104 -5.21 -12.86 5.84
C ASN A 104 -5.08 -12.29 7.26
N TRP A 105 -5.05 -10.97 7.40
CA TRP A 105 -5.02 -10.29 8.71
C TRP A 105 -6.42 -10.05 9.25
#